data_AF-A0A6B0SXY7-F1
#
_entry.id   AF-A0A6B0SXY7-F1
#
_cell.length_a   1.000
_cell.length_b   1.000
_cell.length_c   1.000
_cell.angle_alpha   90.00
_cell.angle_beta   90.00
_cell.angle_gamma   90.00
#
_symmetry.space_group_name_H-M   'P 1'
#
loop_
_entity.id
_entity.type
_entity.pdbx_description
1 polymer ?
#
loop_
_entity_poly.entity_id
_entity_poly.type
_entity_poly.pdbx_seq_one_letter_code
_entity_poly.pdbx_strand_id
1 'polypeptide(L)' 'MTTLPDGVSSPRGKLVYLYLATHGAVREDDLCEGLSMKRISLYSILGALREAGHVEKADGRYALA' A
#
# COMPACT_ATOMS: atom_id res chain seq x y z
N MET A 1 2.17 16.74 -4.09
CA MET A 1 1.26 16.72 -2.92
C MET A 1 0.26 15.61 -3.17
N THR A 2 0.35 14.51 -2.41
CA THR A 2 -0.51 13.34 -2.63
C THR A 2 -1.77 13.49 -1.80
N THR A 3 -2.91 13.65 -2.47
CA THR A 3 -4.23 13.67 -1.83
C THR A 3 -4.62 12.24 -1.48
N LEU A 4 -5.07 12.02 -0.24
CA LEU A 4 -5.45 10.70 0.22
C LEU A 4 -6.83 10.33 -0.34
N PRO A 5 -7.04 9.13 -0.92
CA PRO A 5 -8.34 8.76 -1.45
C PRO A 5 -9.34 8.58 -0.31
N ASP A 6 -10.55 9.11 -0.48
CA ASP A 6 -11.64 9.00 0.50
C ASP A 6 -12.04 7.53 0.79
N GLY A 7 -11.75 6.62 -0.15
CA GLY A 7 -11.93 5.17 -0.01
C GLY A 7 -10.97 4.50 0.98
N VAL A 8 -9.87 5.16 1.36
CA VAL A 8 -8.88 4.62 2.31
C VAL A 8 -9.17 5.15 3.71
N SER A 9 -10.17 4.59 4.39
CA SER A 9 -10.58 5.04 5.73
C SER A 9 -9.66 4.53 6.85
N SER A 10 -9.11 3.31 6.70
CA SER A 10 -8.22 2.67 7.68
C SER A 10 -6.90 3.42 7.85
N PRO A 11 -6.48 3.79 9.09
CA PRO A 11 -5.19 4.43 9.34
C PRO A 11 -4.01 3.65 8.76
N ARG A 12 -4.06 2.31 8.81
CA ARG A 12 -3.01 1.44 8.24
C ARG A 12 -3.03 1.45 6.72
N GLY A 13 -4.21 1.50 6.10
CA GLY A 13 -4.34 1.66 4.65
C GLY A 13 -3.74 2.98 4.17
N LYS A 14 -3.96 4.07 4.92
CA LYS A 14 -3.39 5.38 4.63
C LYS A 14 -1.86 5.36 4.65
N LEU A 15 -1.27 4.70 5.64
CA LEU A 15 0.19 4.56 5.73
C LEU A 15 0.79 3.78 4.56
N VAL A 16 0.16 2.66 4.17
CA VAL A 16 0.60 1.89 2.99
C VAL A 16 0.49 2.75 1.73
N TYR A 17 -0.63 3.44 1.53
CA TYR A 17 -0.84 4.32 0.38
C TYR A 17 0.20 5.44 0.31
N LEU A 18 0.45 6.14 1.43
CA LEU A 18 1.43 7.23 1.49
C LEU A 18 2.87 6.73 1.28
N TYR A 19 3.19 5.54 1.77
CA TYR A 19 4.50 4.92 1.54
C TYR A 19 4.73 4.68 0.06
N LEU A 20 3.76 4.08 -0.64
CA LEU A 20 3.80 3.87 -2.08
C LEU A 20 3.85 5.20 -2.87
N ALA A 21 3.09 6.20 -2.44
CA ALA A 21 3.12 7.53 -3.06
C ALA A 21 4.49 8.21 -2.95
N THR A 22 5.26 7.88 -1.91
CA THR A 22 6.57 8.48 -1.63
C THR A 22 7.71 7.71 -2.29
N HIS A 23 7.62 6.38 -2.35
CA HIS A 23 8.71 5.51 -2.82
C HIS A 23 8.48 4.90 -4.21
N GLY A 24 7.28 5.04 -4.78
CA GLY A 24 6.90 4.41 -6.04
C GLY A 24 6.72 2.90 -5.91
N ALA A 25 7.19 2.15 -6.90
CA ALA A 25 7.02 0.70 -6.97
C ALA A 25 8.01 -0.04 -6.05
N VAL A 26 7.49 -0.61 -4.96
CA VAL A 26 8.30 -1.27 -3.90
C VAL A 26 7.91 -2.73 -3.74
N ARG A 27 8.84 -3.55 -3.22
CA ARG A 27 8.52 -4.94 -2.90
C ARG A 27 7.73 -5.01 -1.58
N GLU A 28 7.09 -6.14 -1.38
CA GLU A 28 6.38 -6.42 -0.13
C GLU A 28 7.28 -6.37 1.11
N ASP A 29 8.51 -6.84 0.97
CA ASP A 29 9.50 -6.83 2.06
C ASP A 29 9.81 -5.39 2.51
N ASP A 30 9.97 -4.48 1.54
CA ASP A 30 10.19 -3.06 1.80
C ASP A 30 9.02 -2.42 2.57
N LEU A 31 7.79 -2.83 2.25
CA LEU A 31 6.58 -2.38 2.96
C LEU A 31 6.51 -2.96 4.38
N CYS A 32 6.86 -4.23 4.56
CA CYS A 32 6.87 -4.87 5.88
C CYS A 32 7.89 -4.20 6.81
N GLU A 33 9.11 -3.99 6.30
CA GLU A 33 10.21 -3.38 7.06
C GLU A 33 9.96 -1.90 7.28
N GLY A 34 9.67 -1.15 6.22
CA GLY A 34 9.49 0.30 6.25
C GLY A 34 8.29 0.76 7.08
N LEU A 35 7.25 -0.07 7.20
CA LEU A 35 6.07 0.23 8.01
C LEU A 35 6.00 -0.59 9.30
N SER A 36 7.01 -1.41 9.59
CA SER A 36 7.03 -2.34 10.74
C SER A 36 5.73 -3.13 10.87
N MET A 37 5.22 -3.63 9.74
CA MET A 37 3.96 -4.37 9.67
C MET A 37 4.19 -5.87 9.52
N LYS A 38 3.34 -6.66 10.19
CA LYS A 38 3.27 -8.10 9.93
C LYS A 38 2.77 -8.35 8.51
N ARG A 39 3.41 -9.30 7.82
CA ARG A 39 3.09 -9.68 6.43
C ARG A 39 1.61 -10.03 6.22
N ILE A 40 0.98 -10.75 7.17
CA ILE A 40 -0.46 -11.07 7.14
C ILE A 40 -1.33 -9.79 7.13
N SER A 41 -1.00 -8.81 7.97
CA SER A 41 -1.71 -7.54 8.01
C SER A 41 -1.51 -6.74 6.72
N LEU A 42 -0.29 -6.74 6.20
CA LEU A 42 0.04 -6.04 4.95
C LEU A 42 -0.77 -6.62 3.77
N TYR A 43 -0.83 -7.94 3.63
CA TYR A 43 -1.59 -8.57 2.55
C TYR A 43 -3.08 -8.25 2.61
N SER A 44 -3.68 -8.25 3.80
CA SER A 44 -5.10 -7.87 3.96
C SER A 44 -5.34 -6.44 3.51
N ILE A 45 -4.43 -5.52 3.84
CA ILE A 45 -4.52 -4.10 3.45
C ILE A 45 -4.32 -3.94 1.93
N LEU A 46 -3.27 -4.54 1.37
CA LEU A 46 -2.98 -4.48 -0.07
C LEU A 46 -4.10 -5.11 -0.90
N GLY A 47 -4.74 -6.18 -0.40
CA GLY A 47 -5.93 -6.76 -0.99
C GLY A 47 -7.08 -5.75 -1.09
N ALA A 48 -7.45 -5.14 0.04
CA ALA A 48 -8.51 -4.14 0.08
C ALA A 48 -8.22 -2.91 -0.80
N LEU A 49 -6.97 -2.42 -0.79
CA LEU A 49 -6.56 -1.31 -1.65
C LEU A 49 -6.61 -1.66 -3.14
N ARG A 50 -6.27 -2.90 -3.50
CA ARG A 50 -6.30 -3.37 -4.88
C ARG A 50 -7.74 -3.59 -5.37
N GLU A 51 -8.60 -4.14 -4.53
CA GLU A 51 -10.03 -4.27 -4.80
C GLU A 51 -10.71 -2.91 -5.01
N ALA A 52 -10.27 -1.90 -4.25
CA ALA A 52 -10.71 -0.51 -4.41
C ALA A 52 -10.04 0.24 -5.59
N GLY A 53 -9.11 -0.39 -6.32
CA GLY A 53 -8.41 0.22 -7.46
C GLY A 53 -7.40 1.31 -7.06
N HIS A 54 -6.89 1.30 -5.84
CA HIS A 54 -5.90 2.29 -5.37
C HIS A 54 -4.45 1.85 -5.57
N VAL A 55 -4.20 0.53 -5.65
CA VAL A 55 -2.87 -0.03 -5.84
C VAL A 55 -2.91 -1.17 -6.84
N GLU A 56 -1.81 -1.36 -7.55
CA GLU A 56 -1.60 -2.47 -8.45
C GLU A 56 -0.35 -3.26 -8.07
N LYS A 57 -0.26 -4.50 -8.58
CA LYS A 57 0.91 -5.36 -8.40
C LYS A 57 1.45 -5.78 -9.76
N ALA A 58 2.69 -5.37 -10.05
CA ALA A 58 3.41 -5.75 -11.27
C ALA A 58 4.82 -6.24 -10.89
N ASP A 59 5.26 -7.35 -11.49
CA ASP A 59 6.60 -7.93 -11.28
C ASP A 59 7.02 -8.09 -9.81
N GLY A 60 6.05 -8.45 -8.96
CA GLY A 60 6.28 -8.64 -7.52
C GLY A 60 6.44 -7.34 -6.71
N ARG A 61 6.20 -6.18 -7.33
CA ARG A 61 6.18 -4.86 -6.68
C ARG A 61 4.76 -4.33 -6.60
N TYR A 62 4.50 -3.52 -5.59
CA TYR A 62 3.25 -2.78 -5.43
C TYR A 62 3.50 -1.31 -5.74
N ALA A 63 2.57 -0.69 -6.47
CA ALA A 63 2.57 0.72 -6.81
C ALA A 63 1.15 1.28 -6.70
N LEU A 64 1.01 2.61 -6.72
CA LEU A 64 -0.29 3.23 -6.92
C LEU A 64 -0.80 2.92 -8.34
N ALA A 65 -2.11 2.67 -8.46
CA ALA A 65 -2.78 2.48 -9.75
C ALA A 65 -3.00 3.80 -10.50
#